data_AF-A0A554N3Y7-F1
#
_entry.id   AF-A0A554N3Y7-F1
#
_cell.length_a   1.000
_cell.length_b   1.000
_cell.length_c   1.000
_cell.angle_alpha   90.00
_cell.angle_beta   90.00
_cell.angle_gamma   90.00
#
_symmetry.space_group_name_H-M   'P 1'
#
loop_
_entity.id
_entity.type
_entity.pdbx_description
1 polymer ?
#
loop_
_entity_poly.entity_id
_entity_poly.type
_entity_poly.pdbx_seq_one_letter_code
_entity_poly.pdbx_strand_id
1 'polypeptide(L)'
;MAEAGLLAASIAVLVGTVAILVNRVRNPAWVRDAQLGLNASPVTSLLLLLVGALLVGLVLAFGIFFVVTRHGVIGWAMVCLAATGIAHLGVTVWIRRQPLS
;
A
#
# COMPACT_ATOMS: atom_id res chain seq x y z
N MET A 1 -13.62 1.20 23.16
CA MET A 1 -12.16 0.93 23.29
C MET A 1 -11.60 0.16 22.11
N ALA A 2 -12.25 -0.90 21.62
CA ALA A 2 -11.77 -1.69 20.48
C ALA A 2 -11.58 -0.87 19.17
N GLU A 3 -12.53 0.01 18.84
CA GLU A 3 -12.48 0.81 17.61
C GLU A 3 -11.32 1.82 17.59
N ALA A 4 -11.05 2.47 18.72
CA ALA A 4 -9.91 3.38 18.86
C ALA A 4 -8.57 2.62 18.75
N GLY A 5 -8.51 1.40 19.28
CA GLY A 5 -7.36 0.51 19.11
C GLY A 5 -7.14 0.11 17.65
N LEU A 6 -8.22 -0.19 16.91
CA LEU A 6 -8.16 -0.47 15.48
C LEU A 6 -7.58 0.72 14.70
N LEU A 7 -8.09 1.92 14.95
CA LEU A 7 -7.58 3.13 14.28
C LEU A 7 -6.10 3.37 14.59
N ALA A 8 -5.71 3.27 15.86
CA ALA A 8 -4.31 3.42 16.27
C ALA A 8 -3.40 2.39 15.58
N ALA A 9 -3.84 1.13 15.50
CA ALA A 9 -3.11 0.08 14.79
C ALA A 9 -2.99 0.38 13.30
N SER A 10 -4.06 0.83 12.63
CA SER A 10 -4.03 1.19 11.21
C SER A 10 -3.09 2.36 10.93
N ILE A 11 -3.05 3.36 11.81
CA ILE A 11 -2.08 4.47 11.72
C ILE A 11 -0.65 3.96 11.89
N ALA A 12 -0.40 3.11 12.90
CA ALA A 12 0.92 2.54 13.14
C ALA A 12 1.40 1.69 11.95
N VAL A 13 0.51 0.90 11.36
CA VAL A 13 0.78 0.11 10.13
C VAL A 13 1.13 1.04 8.96
N LEU A 14 0.38 2.12 8.77
CA LEU A 14 0.65 3.09 7.71
C LEU A 14 2.03 3.75 7.89
N VAL A 15 2.29 4.33 9.05
CA VAL A 15 3.55 5.03 9.34
C VAL A 15 4.73 4.07 9.27
N GLY A 16 4.61 2.89 9.88
CA GLY A 16 5.64 1.86 9.86
C GLY A 16 5.93 1.39 8.44
N THR A 17 4.89 1.16 7.63
CA THR A 17 5.03 0.78 6.22
C THR A 17 5.79 1.85 5.43
N VAL A 18 5.37 3.12 5.55
CA VAL A 18 6.00 4.22 4.82
C VAL A 18 7.47 4.35 5.24
N ALA A 19 7.77 4.29 6.53
CA ALA A 19 9.13 4.35 7.04
C ALA A 19 10.00 3.20 6.50
N ILE A 20 9.48 1.98 6.49
CA ILE A 20 10.17 0.80 5.94
C ILE A 20 10.41 1.00 4.43
N LEU A 21 9.39 1.40 3.66
CA LEU A 21 9.52 1.61 2.22
C LEU A 21 10.55 2.69 1.91
N VAL A 22 10.50 3.84 2.59
CA VAL A 22 11.49 4.92 2.44
C VAL A 22 12.90 4.44 2.75
N ASN A 23 13.08 3.61 3.77
CA ASN A 23 14.38 3.04 4.08
C ASN A 23 14.84 2.03 3.02
N ARG A 24 13.93 1.20 2.49
CA ARG A 24 14.22 0.17 1.50
C ARG A 24 14.61 0.76 0.14
N VAL A 25 13.90 1.78 -0.34
CA VAL A 25 14.21 2.42 -1.63
C VAL A 25 15.55 3.15 -1.64
N ARG A 26 16.13 3.46 -0.47
CA ARG A 26 17.49 3.99 -0.35
C ARG A 26 18.58 2.95 -0.61
N ASN A 27 18.26 1.65 -0.54
CA ASN A 27 19.20 0.57 -0.81
C ASN A 27 19.10 0.14 -2.29
N PRO A 28 20.08 0.48 -3.14
CA PRO A 28 20.01 0.18 -4.57
C PRO A 28 19.99 -1.33 -4.87
N ALA A 29 20.64 -2.16 -4.04
CA ALA A 29 20.61 -3.61 -4.20
C ALA A 29 19.19 -4.16 -4.03
N TRP A 30 18.45 -3.66 -3.04
CA TRP A 30 17.06 -4.07 -2.81
C TRP A 30 16.15 -3.66 -3.97
N VAL A 31 16.33 -2.44 -4.52
CA VAL A 31 15.56 -1.96 -5.67
C VAL A 31 15.81 -2.86 -6.89
N ARG A 32 17.07 -3.19 -7.17
CA ARG A 32 17.44 -4.08 -8.28
C ARG A 32 16.84 -5.49 -8.11
N ASP A 33 16.92 -6.08 -6.93
CA ASP A 33 16.36 -7.41 -6.67
C ASP A 33 14.83 -7.42 -6.83
N ALA A 34 14.16 -6.35 -6.39
CA ALA A 34 12.72 -6.18 -6.59
C ALA A 34 12.36 -6.03 -8.09
N GLN A 35 13.16 -5.28 -8.87
CA GLN A 35 12.97 -5.19 -10.32
C GLN A 35 13.12 -6.56 -11.01
N LEU A 36 14.16 -7.32 -10.65
CA LEU A 36 14.38 -8.66 -11.19
C LEU A 36 13.20 -9.58 -10.87
N GLY A 37 12.67 -9.53 -9.65
CA GLY A 37 11.47 -10.29 -9.28
C GLY A 37 10.24 -9.92 -10.12
N LEU A 38 10.01 -8.62 -10.35
CA LEU A 38 8.90 -8.13 -11.18
C LEU A 38 9.06 -8.52 -12.66
N ASN A 39 10.30 -8.60 -13.15
CA ASN A 39 10.61 -8.97 -14.53
C ASN A 39 10.70 -10.48 -14.76
N ALA A 40 10.88 -11.28 -13.71
CA ALA A 40 10.89 -12.75 -13.82
C ALA A 40 9.53 -13.32 -14.28
N SER A 41 8.43 -12.68 -13.87
CA SER A 41 7.07 -13.04 -14.29
C SER A 41 6.24 -11.77 -14.58
N PRO A 42 6.44 -11.13 -15.74
CA PRO A 42 5.92 -9.78 -15.98
C PRO A 42 4.39 -9.73 -16.00
N VAL A 43 3.74 -10.76 -16.56
CA VAL A 43 2.27 -10.87 -16.62
C VAL A 43 1.69 -11.07 -15.23
N THR A 44 2.15 -12.08 -14.49
CA THR A 44 1.68 -12.38 -13.13
C THR A 44 1.88 -11.18 -12.21
N SER A 45 3.05 -10.54 -12.28
CA SER A 45 3.35 -9.36 -11.48
C SER A 45 2.45 -8.17 -11.83
N LEU A 46 2.02 -8.04 -13.09
CA LEU A 46 1.11 -6.99 -13.53
C LEU A 46 -0.33 -7.28 -13.11
N LEU A 47 -0.78 -8.54 -13.20
CA LEU A 47 -2.08 -8.98 -12.70
C LEU A 47 -2.19 -8.75 -11.19
N LEU A 48 -1.16 -9.12 -10.41
CA LEU A 48 -1.13 -8.87 -8.97
C LEU A 48 -1.16 -7.37 -8.65
N LEU A 49 -0.47 -6.54 -9.44
CA LEU A 49 -0.54 -5.08 -9.28
C LEU A 49 -1.96 -4.55 -9.53
N LEU A 50 -2.63 -5.00 -10.59
CA LEU A 50 -3.99 -4.59 -10.92
C LEU A 50 -5.01 -5.04 -9.87
N VAL A 51 -4.94 -6.32 -9.46
CA VAL A 51 -5.81 -6.86 -8.40
C VAL A 51 -5.57 -6.11 -7.09
N GLY A 52 -4.31 -5.87 -6.73
CA GLY A 52 -3.96 -5.07 -5.57
C GLY A 52 -4.53 -3.65 -5.64
N ALA A 53 -4.42 -2.98 -6.79
CA ALA A 53 -4.99 -1.65 -7.01
C ALA A 53 -6.52 -1.63 -6.87
N LEU A 54 -7.21 -2.64 -7.41
CA LEU A 54 -8.65 -2.77 -7.29
C LEU A 54 -9.07 -2.98 -5.82
N LEU A 55 -8.40 -3.87 -5.09
CA LEU A 55 -8.67 -4.12 -3.68
C LEU A 55 -8.43 -2.87 -2.83
N VAL A 56 -7.32 -2.16 -3.06
CA VAL A 56 -7.02 -0.91 -2.36
C VAL A 56 -8.09 0.16 -2.64
N GLY A 57 -8.50 0.29 -3.91
CA GLY A 57 -9.58 1.21 -4.29
C GLY A 57 -10.92 0.86 -3.62
N LEU A 58 -11.25 -0.42 -3.54
CA LEU A 58 -12.45 -0.91 -2.87
C LEU A 58 -12.43 -0.61 -1.36
N VAL A 59 -11.32 -0.89 -0.68
CA VAL A 59 -11.14 -0.57 0.74
C VAL A 59 -11.23 0.94 0.98
N LEU A 60 -10.66 1.75 0.09
CA LEU A 60 -10.78 3.21 0.18
C LEU A 60 -12.23 3.69 0.04
N ALA A 61 -12.95 3.15 -0.95
CA ALA A 61 -14.36 3.50 -1.18
C ALA A 61 -15.24 3.13 0.02
N PHE A 62 -15.05 1.93 0.59
CA PHE A 62 -15.72 1.55 1.83
C PHE A 62 -15.33 2.46 3.00
N GLY A 63 -14.05 2.78 3.16
CA GLY A 63 -13.58 3.70 4.20
C GLY A 63 -14.29 5.06 4.12
N ILE A 64 -14.34 5.66 2.93
CA ILE A 64 -15.06 6.92 2.68
C ILE A 64 -16.54 6.77 3.01
N PHE A 65 -17.19 5.69 2.55
CA PHE A 65 -18.60 5.42 2.83
C PHE A 65 -18.88 5.35 4.35
N PHE A 66 -18.03 4.66 5.12
CA PHE A 66 -18.16 4.58 6.57
C PHE A 66 -17.92 5.92 7.27
N VAL A 67 -16.98 6.73 6.79
CA VAL A 67 -16.78 8.11 7.29
C VAL A 67 -18.06 8.94 7.10
N VAL A 68 -18.67 8.88 5.91
CA VAL A 68 -19.88 9.66 5.58
C VAL A 68 -21.11 9.17 6.37
N THR A 69 -21.22 7.87 6.63
CA THR A 69 -22.35 7.26 7.36
C THR A 69 -22.20 7.26 8.89
N ARG A 70 -21.39 8.18 9.43
CA ARG A 70 -21.14 8.39 10.88
C ARG A 70 -20.41 7.24 11.61
N HIS A 71 -19.81 6.30 10.89
CA HIS A 71 -18.91 5.28 11.45
C HIS A 71 -17.45 5.73 11.30
N GLY A 72 -17.16 6.95 11.79
CA GLY A 72 -15.91 7.67 11.49
C GLY A 72 -14.64 6.91 11.86
N VAL A 73 -14.60 6.25 13.02
CA VAL A 73 -13.39 5.55 13.49
C VAL A 73 -13.04 4.38 12.58
N ILE A 74 -14.02 3.56 12.21
CA ILE A 74 -13.85 2.43 11.29
C ILE A 74 -13.50 2.93 9.90
N GLY A 75 -14.19 3.97 9.43
CA GLY A 75 -13.93 4.59 8.13
C GLY A 75 -12.49 5.10 8.01
N TRP A 76 -12.00 5.83 9.02
CA TRP A 76 -10.61 6.31 9.03
C TRP A 76 -9.59 5.17 9.12
N ALA A 77 -9.86 4.12 9.90
CA ALA A 77 -8.99 2.94 9.95
C ALA A 77 -8.84 2.29 8.56
N MET A 78 -9.95 2.15 7.83
CA MET A 78 -9.94 1.65 6.46
C MET A 78 -9.21 2.58 5.48
N VAL A 79 -9.36 3.91 5.63
CA VAL A 79 -8.62 4.89 4.82
C VAL A 79 -7.11 4.76 5.07
N CYS A 80 -6.66 4.60 6.32
CA CYS A 80 -5.25 4.38 6.64
C CYS A 80 -4.71 3.07 6.04
N LEU A 81 -5.50 2.00 6.08
CA LEU A 81 -5.14 0.73 5.42
C LEU A 81 -5.06 0.88 3.91
N ALA A 82 -6.02 1.58 3.28
CA ALA A 82 -5.97 1.86 1.85
C ALA A 82 -4.72 2.69 1.50
N ALA A 83 -4.39 3.73 2.27
CA ALA A 83 -3.19 4.53 2.08
C ALA A 83 -1.89 3.69 2.16
N THR A 84 -1.88 2.68 3.04
CA THR A 84 -0.77 1.71 3.14
C THR A 84 -0.60 0.91 1.85
N GLY A 85 -1.72 0.47 1.26
CA GLY A 85 -1.75 -0.20 -0.03
C GLY A 85 -1.33 0.73 -1.18
N ILE A 86 -1.79 1.99 -1.19
CA ILE A 86 -1.38 3.00 -2.17
C ILE A 86 0.14 3.20 -2.13
N ALA A 87 0.75 3.27 -0.94
CA ALA A 87 2.20 3.38 -0.82
C ALA A 87 2.93 2.19 -1.47
N HIS A 88 2.48 0.96 -1.23
CA HIS A 88 3.04 -0.24 -1.85
C HIS A 88 2.90 -0.23 -3.38
N LEU A 89 1.70 0.10 -3.89
CA LEU A 89 1.44 0.18 -5.33
C LEU A 89 2.29 1.28 -5.97
N GLY A 90 2.41 2.44 -5.32
CA GLY A 90 3.22 3.57 -5.77
C GLY A 90 4.70 3.21 -5.87
N VAL A 91 5.26 2.58 -4.84
CA VAL A 91 6.65 2.08 -4.88
C VAL A 91 6.82 1.03 -5.97
N THR A 92 5.90 0.09 -6.11
CA THR A 92 5.98 -0.96 -7.15
C THR A 92 5.99 -0.36 -8.56
N VAL A 93 5.12 0.62 -8.82
CA VAL A 93 5.10 1.35 -10.10
C VAL A 93 6.39 2.15 -10.30
N TRP A 94 6.88 2.82 -9.26
CA TRP A 94 8.15 3.56 -9.32
C TRP A 94 9.33 2.64 -9.66
N ILE A 95 9.45 1.48 -8.99
CA ILE A 95 10.48 0.47 -9.25
C ILE A 95 10.44 0.01 -10.72
N ARG A 96 9.25 -0.26 -11.28
CA ARG A 96 9.09 -0.64 -12.69
C ARG A 96 9.53 0.44 -13.68
N ARG A 97 9.51 1.71 -13.28
CA ARG A 97 9.93 2.85 -14.11
C ARG A 97 11.43 3.15 -14.03
N GLN A 98 12.14 2.57 -13.06
CA GLN A 98 13.59 2.74 -12.96
C GLN A 98 14.30 1.96 -14.09
N PRO A 99 15.38 2.50 -14.66
CA PRO A 99 16.18 1.77 -15.63
C PRO A 99 16.84 0.56 -14.96
N LEU A 100 16.96 -0.55 -15.71
CA LEU A 100 17.78 -1.68 -15.27
C LEU A 100 19.26 -1.25 -15.39
N SER A 101 19.87 -0.90 -14.26
CA SER A 101 21.31 -0.61 -14.15
C SER A 101 22.10 -1.88 -13.85
#